data_AF-A0A965NU52-F1
#
_entry.id   AF-A0A965NU52-F1
#
_cell.length_a   1.000
_cell.length_b   1.000
_cell.length_c   1.000
_cell.angle_alpha   90.00
_cell.angle_beta   90.00
_cell.angle_gamma   90.00
#
_symmetry.space_group_name_H-M   'P 1'
#
loop_
_entity.id
_entity.type
_entity.pdbx_description
1 polymer ?
#
loop_
_entity_poly.entity_id
_entity_poly.type
_entity_poly.pdbx_seq_one_letter_code
_entity_poly.pdbx_strand_id
1 'polypeptide(L)' 'MIYGKIWCVVKPSVGIPLFLSAVAIGSFAVHVALVTNTTWVKEFLQGGQKTVAAQPAVKK' A
#
# COMPACT_ATOMS: atom_id res chain seq x y z
N MET A 1 10.74 -11.90 -22.87
CA MET A 1 11.64 -11.53 -21.76
C MET A 1 13.06 -11.97 -22.12
N ILE A 2 13.91 -11.06 -22.59
CA ILE A 2 15.23 -11.39 -23.16
C ILE A 2 16.31 -11.70 -22.09
N TYR A 3 16.00 -11.50 -20.80
CA TYR A 3 16.98 -11.52 -19.69
C TYR A 3 17.09 -12.85 -18.92
N GLY A 4 16.82 -14.00 -19.54
CA GLY A 4 16.94 -15.31 -18.87
C GLY A 4 18.37 -15.65 -18.40
N LYS A 5 19.39 -15.01 -19.00
CA LYS A 5 20.81 -15.20 -18.66
C LYS A 5 21.22 -14.60 -17.31
N ILE A 6 20.38 -13.81 -16.65
CA ILE A 6 20.73 -13.21 -15.36
C ILE A 6 20.96 -14.26 -14.26
N TRP A 7 20.34 -15.44 -14.39
CA TRP A 7 20.53 -16.55 -13.46
C TRP A 7 21.88 -17.28 -13.60
N CYS A 8 22.66 -16.96 -14.64
CA CYS A 8 24.04 -17.43 -14.79
C CYS A 8 25.03 -16.59 -13.96
N VAL A 9 24.65 -15.37 -13.58
CA VAL A 9 25.50 -14.43 -12.80
C VAL A 9 24.95 -14.15 -11.41
N VAL A 10 23.67 -14.40 -11.17
CA VAL A 10 23.03 -14.30 -9.86
C VAL A 10 22.38 -15.65 -9.53
N LYS A 11 22.72 -16.25 -8.39
CA LYS A 11 22.18 -17.57 -8.04
C LYS A 11 20.67 -17.48 -7.76
N PRO A 12 19.82 -18.30 -8.42
CA PRO A 12 18.36 -18.17 -8.33
C PRO A 12 17.81 -18.34 -6.91
N SER A 13 18.39 -19.23 -6.11
CA SER A 13 17.99 -19.43 -4.72
C SER A 13 18.19 -18.22 -3.80
N VAL A 14 19.00 -17.23 -4.20
CA VAL A 14 19.24 -16.01 -3.42
C VAL A 14 18.66 -14.77 -4.11
N GLY A 15 18.77 -14.70 -5.45
CA GLY A 15 18.25 -13.56 -6.22
C GLY A 15 16.72 -13.48 -6.24
N ILE A 16 16.01 -14.61 -6.36
CA ILE A 16 14.53 -14.60 -6.37
C ILE A 16 13.98 -14.17 -5.00
N PRO A 17 14.40 -14.78 -3.86
CA PRO A 17 13.90 -14.35 -2.57
C PRO A 17 14.26 -12.90 -2.25
N LEU A 18 15.47 -12.45 -2.61
CA LEU A 18 15.89 -11.07 -2.39
C LEU A 18 15.00 -10.09 -3.19
N PHE A 19 14.74 -10.37 -4.46
CA PHE A 19 13.86 -9.53 -5.29
C PHE A 19 12.44 -9.45 -4.73
N LEU A 20 11.84 -10.60 -4.37
CA LEU A 20 10.49 -10.64 -3.80
C LEU A 20 10.43 -9.92 -2.45
N SER A 21 11.47 -10.08 -1.62
CA SER A 21 11.55 -9.39 -0.32
C SER A 21 11.67 -7.87 -0.48
N ALA A 22 12.48 -7.40 -1.42
CA ALA A 22 12.64 -5.97 -1.71
C ALA A 22 11.32 -5.34 -2.18
N VAL A 23 10.56 -6.04 -3.04
CA VAL A 23 9.25 -5.58 -3.49
C VAL A 23 8.24 -5.56 -2.34
N ALA A 24 8.23 -6.57 -1.49
CA ALA A 24 7.34 -6.62 -0.33
C ALA A 24 7.61 -5.48 0.67
N ILE A 25 8.89 -5.26 1.01
CA ILE A 25 9.31 -4.19 1.92
C ILE A 25 9.02 -2.81 1.31
N GLY A 26 9.33 -2.63 0.01
CA GLY A 26 9.06 -1.38 -0.70
C GLY A 26 7.56 -1.05 -0.73
N SER A 27 6.71 -2.03 -1.05
CA SER A 27 5.27 -1.86 -1.00
C SER A 27 4.80 -1.46 0.40
N PHE A 28 5.23 -2.18 1.43
CA PHE A 28 4.86 -1.87 2.81
C PHE A 28 5.32 -0.46 3.24
N ALA A 29 6.53 -0.04 2.86
CA ALA A 29 7.04 1.29 3.16
C ALA A 29 6.18 2.40 2.55
N VAL A 30 5.72 2.23 1.30
CA VAL A 30 4.81 3.18 0.64
C VAL A 30 3.47 3.24 1.38
N HIS A 31 2.92 2.10 1.81
CA HIS A 31 1.68 2.07 2.58
C HIS A 31 1.83 2.77 3.94
N VAL A 32 2.92 2.53 4.67
CA VAL A 32 3.21 3.20 5.95
C VAL A 32 3.38 4.71 5.75
N ALA A 33 4.07 5.14 4.69
CA ALA A 33 4.25 6.54 4.36
C ALA A 33 2.91 7.24 4.04
N LEU A 34 2.01 6.57 3.30
CA LEU A 34 0.66 7.08 3.04
C LEU A 34 -0.16 7.22 4.32
N VAL A 35 -0.13 6.21 5.18
CA VAL A 35 -0.85 6.24 6.47
C VAL A 35 -0.31 7.35 7.37
N THR A 36 0.99 7.61 7.42
CA THR A 36 1.56 8.62 8.32
C THR A 36 1.44 10.05 7.80
N ASN A 37 1.59 10.27 6.49
CA ASN A 37 1.67 11.62 5.91
C ASN A 37 0.35 12.13 5.33
N THR A 38 -0.67 11.28 5.16
CA THR A 38 -1.96 11.70 4.59
C THR A 38 -3.12 11.48 5.57
N THR A 39 -4.03 12.44 5.65
CA THR A 39 -5.18 12.40 6.58
C THR A 39 -6.31 11.50 6.07
N TRP A 40 -6.50 11.44 4.75
CA TRP A 40 -7.59 10.68 4.12
C TRP A 40 -7.46 9.16 4.30
N VAL A 41 -6.24 8.60 4.34
CA VAL A 41 -6.03 7.16 4.57
C VAL A 41 -6.41 6.78 6.00
N LYS A 42 -6.10 7.61 6.98
CA LYS A 42 -6.52 7.40 8.38
C LYS A 42 -8.03 7.49 8.52
N GLU A 43 -8.65 8.49 7.87
CA GLU A 43 -10.10 8.66 7.84
C GLU A 43 -10.82 7.49 7.14
N PHE A 44 -10.22 6.91 6.10
CA PHE A 44 -10.73 5.71 5.41
C PHE A 44 -10.65 4.46 6.29
N LEU A 45 -9.52 4.21 6.97
CA LEU A 45 -9.33 3.04 7.84
C LEU A 45 -10.04 3.16 9.20
N GLN A 46 -10.34 4.37 9.67
CA GLN A 46 -11.13 4.62 10.89
C GLN A 46 -12.64 4.38 10.71
N GLY A 47 -13.07 3.83 9.58
CA GLY A 47 -14.45 3.37 9.40
C GLY A 47 -15.46 4.51 9.24
N GLY A 48 -15.10 5.59 8.53
CA GLY A 48 -16.05 6.61 8.12
C GLY A 48 -16.69 7.36 9.29
N GLN A 49 -15.94 8.22 9.98
CA GLN A 49 -16.51 9.33 10.77
C GLN A 49 -17.02 10.46 9.84
N LYS A 50 -17.79 10.07 8.83
CA LYS A 50 -18.85 10.87 8.24
C LYS A 50 -20.11 10.01 8.30
N THR A 51 -20.53 9.66 9.52
CA THR A 51 -21.97 9.53 9.76
C THR A 51 -22.57 10.84 9.27
N VAL A 52 -23.42 10.73 8.25
CA VAL A 52 -24.23 11.79 7.67
C VAL A 52 -24.54 12.83 8.74
N ALA A 53 -24.03 14.06 8.57
CA ALA A 53 -24.58 15.19 9.29
C ALA A 53 -26.09 15.15 9.04
N ALA A 54 -26.86 14.86 10.08
CA ALA A 54 -28.30 14.85 10.03
C ALA A 54 -28.76 16.10 9.27
N GLN A 55 -29.42 15.91 8.14
CA GLN A 55 -30.21 17.00 7.57
C GLN A 55 -31.24 17.38 8.64
N PRO A 56 -31.29 18.65 9.10
CA PRO A 56 -32.37 19.05 9.96
C PRO A 56 -33.65 18.97 9.11
N ALA A 57 -34.60 18.17 9.57
CA ALA A 57 -35.94 18.12 9.00
C ALA A 57 -36.55 19.53 9.11
N VAL A 58 -36.54 20.31 8.03
CA VAL A 58 -37.35 21.52 7.91
C VAL A 58 -38.68 21.10 7.30
N LYS A 59 -39.62 20.84 8.20
CA LYS A 59 -41.05 20.75 7.93
C LYS A 59 -41.56 22.17 7.62
N LYS A 60 -42.04 22.41 6.41
CA LYS A 60 -42.99 23.47 6.07
C LYS A 60 -44.04 22.89 5.14
#